data_AF-A0A090NEU3-F1
#
_entry.id   AF-A0A090NEU3-F1
#
_cell.length_a   1.000
_cell.length_b   1.000
_cell.length_c   1.000
_cell.angle_alpha   90.00
_cell.angle_beta   90.00
_cell.angle_gamma   90.00
#
_symmetry.space_group_name_H-M   'P 1'
#
loop_
_entity.id
_entity.type
_entity.pdbx_description
1 polymer ?
#
loop_
_entity_poly.entity_id
_entity_poly.type
_entity_poly.pdbx_seq_one_letter_code
_entity_poly.pdbx_strand_id
1 'polypeptide(L)'
;MQFPADKIEAVCHAIAAHSFSAQIAPLTTEAKIVQDADRLEALGAIGLARVFAVSGALGVALFDGEDPFAQHRPLDDKRYALDHFQTKLLKLPHTMQTIRGKQLAQHNAQFLVEFMAKLSAELAGGNEGVDHKVIDAFSPAG
;
A
#
# COMPACT_ATOMS: atom_id res chain seq x y z
N MET A 1 -36.60 -12.01 7.81
CA MET A 1 -36.32 -10.66 8.33
C MET A 1 -35.75 -9.83 7.20
N GLN A 2 -36.26 -8.61 6.99
CA GLN A 2 -35.66 -7.64 6.06
C GLN A 2 -34.57 -6.83 6.78
N PHE A 3 -33.59 -6.34 6.03
CA PHE A 3 -32.53 -5.49 6.57
C PHE A 3 -33.10 -4.13 7.02
N PRO A 4 -32.64 -3.53 8.14
CA PRO A 4 -33.17 -2.26 8.64
C PRO A 4 -32.96 -1.10 7.64
N ALA A 5 -34.03 -0.38 7.31
CA ALA A 5 -34.01 0.66 6.27
C ALA A 5 -33.14 1.88 6.65
N ASP A 6 -33.08 2.20 7.94
CA ASP A 6 -32.28 3.29 8.52
C ASP A 6 -30.77 3.05 8.38
N LYS A 7 -30.33 1.81 8.19
CA LYS A 7 -28.91 1.46 8.02
C LYS A 7 -28.43 1.49 6.57
N ILE A 8 -29.35 1.55 5.60
CA ILE A 8 -29.01 1.41 4.17
C ILE A 8 -28.08 2.54 3.73
N GLU A 9 -28.37 3.79 4.11
CA GLU A 9 -27.56 4.95 3.72
C GLU A 9 -26.13 4.85 4.25
N ALA A 10 -25.96 4.46 5.52
CA ALA A 10 -24.66 4.28 6.14
C ALA A 10 -23.84 3.16 5.47
N VAL A 11 -24.50 2.07 5.07
CA VAL A 11 -23.86 0.97 4.32
C VAL A 11 -23.42 1.44 2.93
N CYS A 12 -24.29 2.11 2.19
CA CYS A 12 -23.96 2.69 0.88
C CYS A 12 -22.76 3.64 0.99
N HIS A 13 -22.74 4.48 2.03
CA HIS A 13 -21.63 5.39 2.29
C HIS A 13 -20.33 4.64 2.58
N ALA A 14 -20.34 3.60 3.43
CA ALA A 14 -19.15 2.79 3.71
C ALA A 14 -18.59 2.13 2.43
N ILE A 15 -19.48 1.62 1.56
CA ILE A 15 -19.11 1.06 0.25
C ILE A 15 -18.54 2.15 -0.66
N ALA A 16 -19.09 3.36 -0.69
CA ALA A 16 -18.54 4.42 -1.53
C ALA A 16 -17.18 4.92 -1.00
N ALA A 17 -17.02 5.01 0.32
CA ALA A 17 -15.88 5.64 0.96
C ALA A 17 -14.64 4.75 1.08
N HIS A 18 -14.74 3.41 1.03
CA HIS A 18 -13.57 2.56 1.30
C HIS A 18 -12.42 2.75 0.29
N SER A 19 -12.73 3.00 -0.99
CA SER A 19 -11.73 3.08 -2.06
C SER A 19 -10.79 4.27 -1.92
N PHE A 20 -9.48 4.01 -2.00
CA PHE A 20 -8.44 5.04 -2.03
C PHE A 20 -8.61 6.03 -3.21
N SER A 21 -8.95 5.52 -4.39
CA SER A 21 -9.03 6.34 -5.61
C SER A 21 -10.28 7.21 -5.67
N ALA A 22 -11.33 6.87 -4.93
CA ALA A 22 -12.58 7.64 -4.91
C ALA A 22 -12.44 8.96 -4.15
N GLN A 23 -11.47 9.07 -3.24
CA GLN A 23 -11.23 10.27 -2.42
C GLN A 23 -12.45 10.73 -1.62
N ILE A 24 -13.34 9.81 -1.27
CA ILE A 24 -14.53 10.08 -0.44
C ILE A 24 -14.14 9.90 1.04
N ALA A 25 -14.39 10.93 1.85
CA ALA A 25 -14.10 10.90 3.27
C ALA A 25 -15.10 9.99 4.03
N PRO A 26 -14.63 9.04 4.86
CA PRO A 26 -15.52 8.22 5.68
C PRO A 26 -16.11 9.03 6.84
N LEU A 27 -17.44 9.17 6.87
CA LEU A 27 -18.15 10.00 7.86
C LEU A 27 -18.48 9.24 9.15
N THR A 28 -18.89 7.98 9.03
CA THR A 28 -19.28 7.13 10.17
C THR A 28 -18.12 6.30 10.70
N THR A 29 -18.23 5.83 11.95
CA THR A 29 -17.25 4.93 12.55
C THR A 29 -17.11 3.63 11.75
N GLU A 30 -18.23 3.07 11.30
CA GLU A 30 -18.25 1.86 10.47
C GLU A 30 -17.56 2.09 9.13
N ALA A 31 -17.80 3.22 8.46
CA ALA A 31 -17.13 3.56 7.21
C ALA A 31 -15.61 3.73 7.39
N LYS A 32 -15.17 4.31 8.52
CA LYS A 32 -13.76 4.44 8.88
C LYS A 32 -13.10 3.07 9.10
N ILE A 33 -13.77 2.18 9.82
CA ILE A 33 -13.29 0.81 10.07
C ILE A 33 -13.18 0.02 8.77
N VAL A 34 -14.21 0.07 7.92
CA VAL A 34 -14.21 -0.62 6.61
C VAL A 34 -13.12 -0.08 5.69
N GLN A 35 -12.95 1.24 5.64
CA GLN A 35 -11.88 1.87 4.86
C GLN A 35 -10.48 1.43 5.34
N ASP A 36 -10.24 1.43 6.65
CA ASP A 36 -8.95 0.96 7.19
C ASP A 36 -8.72 -0.52 6.89
N ALA A 37 -9.75 -1.37 7.05
CA ALA A 37 -9.66 -2.80 6.75
C ALA A 37 -9.31 -3.08 5.29
N ASP A 38 -9.98 -2.43 4.33
CA ASP A 38 -9.68 -2.56 2.90
C ASP A 38 -8.24 -2.11 2.56
N ARG A 39 -7.81 -0.97 3.13
CA ARG A 39 -6.46 -0.46 2.89
C ARG A 39 -5.37 -1.33 3.50
N LEU A 40 -5.65 -2.00 4.61
CA LEU A 40 -4.73 -2.94 5.23
C LEU A 40 -4.44 -4.16 4.35
N GLU A 41 -5.42 -4.62 3.54
CA GLU A 41 -5.21 -5.71 2.59
C GLU A 41 -4.23 -5.34 1.46
N ALA A 42 -4.06 -4.05 1.18
CA ALA A 42 -3.07 -3.57 0.21
C ALA A 42 -1.63 -3.61 0.77
N LEU A 43 -1.44 -3.87 2.07
CA LEU A 43 -0.14 -3.88 2.74
C LEU A 43 0.29 -5.30 3.16
N GLY A 44 1.52 -5.42 3.65
CA GLY A 44 2.07 -6.69 4.16
C GLY A 44 2.25 -7.75 3.06
N ALA A 45 2.33 -9.01 3.47
CA ALA A 45 2.62 -10.12 2.55
C ALA A 45 1.54 -10.30 1.45
N ILE A 46 0.26 -10.14 1.80
CA ILE A 46 -0.84 -10.22 0.82
C ILE A 46 -0.78 -9.05 -0.15
N GLY A 47 -0.56 -7.83 0.34
CA GLY A 47 -0.39 -6.64 -0.48
C GLY A 47 0.76 -6.79 -1.48
N LEU A 48 1.92 -7.25 -1.00
CA LEU A 48 3.10 -7.53 -1.82
C LEU A 48 2.78 -8.50 -2.97
N ALA A 49 2.18 -9.65 -2.65
CA ALA A 49 1.82 -10.65 -3.64
C ALA A 49 0.80 -10.09 -4.65
N ARG A 50 -0.19 -9.34 -4.18
CA ARG A 50 -1.23 -8.74 -5.02
C ARG A 50 -0.67 -7.73 -6.01
N VAL A 51 0.28 -6.88 -5.60
CA VAL A 51 0.91 -5.91 -6.51
C VAL A 51 1.55 -6.63 -7.69
N PHE A 52 2.39 -7.63 -7.44
CA PHE A 52 3.06 -8.34 -8.53
C PHE A 52 2.11 -9.20 -9.37
N ALA A 53 1.11 -9.84 -8.77
CA ALA A 53 0.10 -10.60 -9.51
C ALA A 53 -0.70 -9.70 -10.47
N VAL A 54 -1.15 -8.54 -10.00
CA VAL A 54 -1.90 -7.58 -10.82
C VAL A 54 -1.00 -6.95 -11.89
N SER A 55 0.21 -6.52 -11.52
CA SER A 55 1.18 -5.97 -12.49
C SER A 55 1.53 -6.97 -13.58
N GLY A 56 1.74 -8.24 -13.23
CA GLY A 56 1.97 -9.31 -14.21
C GLY A 56 0.79 -9.51 -15.16
N ALA A 57 -0.45 -9.51 -14.64
CA ALA A 57 -1.65 -9.61 -15.47
C ALA A 57 -1.85 -8.40 -16.40
N LEU A 58 -1.37 -7.23 -16.00
CA LEU A 58 -1.45 -5.98 -16.77
C LEU A 58 -0.24 -5.78 -17.72
N GLY A 59 0.75 -6.67 -17.72
CA GLY A 59 1.97 -6.54 -18.51
C GLY A 59 2.89 -5.39 -18.05
N VAL A 60 2.77 -5.00 -16.79
CA VAL A 60 3.60 -3.96 -16.15
C VAL A 60 4.92 -4.58 -15.72
N ALA A 61 6.05 -3.90 -16.00
CA ALA A 61 7.36 -4.39 -15.57
C ALA A 61 7.49 -4.34 -14.04
N LEU A 62 8.31 -5.22 -13.46
CA LEU A 62 8.48 -5.24 -11.99
C LEU A 62 9.10 -3.94 -11.47
N PHE A 63 10.15 -3.46 -12.11
CA PHE A 63 10.87 -2.23 -11.80
C PHE A 63 11.68 -1.77 -13.01
N ASP A 64 12.17 -0.54 -12.97
CA ASP A 64 13.13 -0.05 -13.97
C ASP A 64 14.53 -0.63 -13.68
N GLY A 65 15.22 -1.10 -14.72
CA GLY A 65 16.51 -1.78 -14.55
C GLY A 65 17.68 -0.88 -14.14
N GLU A 66 17.62 0.41 -14.50
CA GLU A 66 18.67 1.38 -14.18
C GLU A 66 18.34 2.17 -12.90
N ASP A 67 17.05 2.48 -12.68
CA ASP A 67 16.57 3.21 -11.51
C ASP A 67 15.31 2.56 -10.89
N PRO A 68 15.47 1.43 -10.17
CA PRO A 68 14.36 0.67 -9.58
C PRO A 68 13.48 1.50 -8.63
N PHE A 69 14.08 2.49 -7.95
CA PHE A 69 13.41 3.30 -6.92
C PHE A 69 13.04 4.71 -7.39
N ALA A 70 13.19 5.02 -8.68
CA ALA A 70 12.84 6.30 -9.27
C ALA A 70 13.52 7.52 -8.59
N GLN A 71 14.82 7.42 -8.29
CA GLN A 71 15.60 8.51 -7.68
C GLN A 71 15.92 9.64 -8.67
N HIS A 72 16.04 9.32 -9.96
CA HIS A 72 16.43 10.25 -11.03
C HIS A 72 15.34 10.40 -12.10
N ARG A 73 14.18 9.79 -11.91
CA ARG A 73 13.02 9.84 -12.81
C ARG A 73 11.72 10.04 -12.02
N PRO A 74 10.64 10.53 -12.64
CA PRO A 74 9.33 10.51 -12.01
C PRO A 74 8.85 9.07 -11.78
N LEU A 75 8.02 8.89 -10.74
CA LEU A 75 7.29 7.65 -10.49
C LEU A 75 6.24 7.41 -11.59
N ASP A 76 6.19 6.17 -12.10
CA ASP A 76 5.25 5.69 -13.10
C ASP A 76 4.77 4.28 -12.74
N ASP A 77 3.73 4.21 -11.91
CA ASP A 77 3.16 2.94 -11.43
C ASP A 77 2.32 2.20 -12.48
N LYS A 78 2.14 2.78 -13.67
CA LYS A 78 1.57 2.08 -14.83
C LYS A 78 2.62 1.33 -15.62
N ARG A 79 3.89 1.73 -15.49
CA ARG A 79 5.02 1.11 -16.18
C ARG A 79 5.82 0.19 -15.28
N TYR A 80 5.94 0.52 -13.99
CA TYR A 80 6.76 -0.20 -13.02
C TYR A 80 5.98 -0.52 -11.74
N ALA A 81 5.89 -1.80 -11.39
CA ALA A 81 5.18 -2.28 -10.21
C ALA A 81 5.77 -1.71 -8.90
N LEU A 82 7.10 -1.61 -8.82
CA LEU A 82 7.82 -1.12 -7.64
C LEU A 82 7.52 0.35 -7.35
N ASP A 83 7.24 1.16 -8.37
CA ASP A 83 6.84 2.55 -8.18
C ASP A 83 5.50 2.66 -7.43
N HIS A 84 4.61 1.67 -7.59
CA HIS A 84 3.32 1.63 -6.88
C HIS A 84 3.46 1.64 -5.36
N PHE A 85 4.58 1.09 -4.85
CA PHE A 85 4.88 1.09 -3.43
C PHE A 85 4.97 2.53 -2.93
N GLN A 86 5.73 3.37 -3.63
CA GLN A 86 5.95 4.76 -3.25
C GLN A 86 4.78 5.67 -3.63
N THR A 87 4.11 5.43 -4.77
CA THR A 87 2.98 6.28 -5.18
C THR A 87 1.80 6.14 -4.25
N LYS A 88 1.54 4.92 -3.74
CA LYS A 88 0.34 4.58 -2.97
C LYS A 88 0.63 3.86 -1.66
N LEU A 89 1.23 2.67 -1.70
CA LEU A 89 1.22 1.75 -0.54
C LEU A 89 1.88 2.36 0.70
N LEU A 90 3.07 2.92 0.56
CA LEU A 90 3.82 3.53 1.67
C LEU A 90 3.14 4.80 2.23
N LYS A 91 2.18 5.39 1.50
CA LYS A 91 1.38 6.53 1.98
C LYS A 91 0.14 6.08 2.76
N LEU A 92 -0.31 4.83 2.59
CA LEU A 92 -1.54 4.34 3.24
C LEU A 92 -1.55 4.50 4.76
N PRO A 93 -0.45 4.21 5.51
CA PRO A 93 -0.44 4.37 6.97
C PRO A 93 -0.83 5.79 7.44
N HIS A 94 -0.45 6.84 6.69
CA HIS A 94 -0.78 8.23 7.02
C HIS A 94 -2.24 8.60 6.75
N THR A 95 -2.92 7.80 5.93
CA THR A 95 -4.33 8.04 5.55
C THR A 95 -5.32 7.22 6.38
N MET A 96 -4.84 6.36 7.29
CA MET A 96 -5.67 5.53 8.16
C MET A 96 -6.51 6.39 9.10
N GLN A 97 -7.74 5.96 9.33
CA GLN A 97 -8.76 6.70 10.08
C GLN A 97 -8.72 6.38 11.57
N THR A 98 -8.33 5.15 11.92
CA THR A 98 -8.29 4.66 13.30
C THR A 98 -6.86 4.56 13.82
N ILE A 99 -6.68 4.78 15.12
CA ILE A 99 -5.37 4.66 15.78
C ILE A 99 -4.81 3.24 15.59
N ARG A 100 -5.66 2.22 15.77
CA ARG A 100 -5.23 0.83 15.63
C ARG A 100 -4.95 0.45 14.18
N GLY A 101 -5.77 0.92 13.24
CA GLY A 101 -5.55 0.74 11.79
C GLY A 101 -4.22 1.35 11.36
N LYS A 102 -3.90 2.56 11.82
CA LYS A 102 -2.60 3.20 11.59
C LYS A 102 -1.42 2.36 12.08
N GLN A 103 -1.46 1.87 13.31
CA GLN A 103 -0.40 1.04 13.88
C GLN A 103 -0.18 -0.25 13.07
N LEU A 104 -1.27 -0.93 12.71
CA LEU A 104 -1.18 -2.17 11.93
C LEU A 104 -0.67 -1.88 10.51
N ALA A 105 -1.09 -0.77 9.92
CA ALA A 105 -0.63 -0.33 8.61
C ALA A 105 0.86 0.02 8.62
N GLN A 106 1.36 0.71 9.65
CA GLN A 106 2.80 0.98 9.81
C GLN A 106 3.61 -0.32 9.87
N HIS A 107 3.17 -1.29 10.67
CA HIS A 107 3.81 -2.59 10.75
C HIS A 107 3.82 -3.33 9.39
N ASN A 108 2.68 -3.37 8.71
CA ASN A 108 2.57 -4.04 7.41
C ASN A 108 3.30 -3.29 6.29
N ALA A 109 3.43 -1.96 6.38
CA ALA A 109 4.23 -1.16 5.45
C ALA A 109 5.73 -1.37 5.68
N GLN A 110 6.17 -1.54 6.93
CA GLN A 110 7.57 -1.87 7.24
C GLN A 110 8.02 -3.15 6.53
N PHE A 111 7.16 -4.18 6.49
CA PHE A 111 7.46 -5.41 5.74
C PHE A 111 7.71 -5.15 4.24
N LEU A 112 6.98 -4.21 3.63
CA LEU A 112 7.20 -3.84 2.23
C LEU A 112 8.54 -3.12 2.04
N VAL A 113 8.93 -2.27 2.98
CA VAL A 113 10.23 -1.58 2.99
C VAL A 113 11.38 -2.57 3.15
N GLU A 114 11.24 -3.57 4.02
CA GLU A 114 12.22 -4.64 4.18
C GLU A 114 12.37 -5.47 2.90
N PHE A 115 11.25 -5.78 2.23
CA PHE A 115 11.29 -6.40 0.90
C PHE A 115 12.03 -5.54 -0.13
N MET A 116 11.74 -4.23 -0.18
CA MET A 116 12.45 -3.30 -1.07
C MET A 116 13.95 -3.25 -0.77
N ALA A 117 14.33 -3.25 0.51
CA ALA A 117 15.72 -3.24 0.94
C ALA A 117 16.45 -4.53 0.55
N LYS A 118 15.78 -5.68 0.67
CA LYS A 118 16.32 -6.96 0.22
C LYS A 118 16.49 -6.98 -1.31
N LEU A 119 15.47 -6.54 -2.04
CA LEU A 119 15.52 -6.43 -3.50
C LEU A 119 16.67 -5.52 -3.97
N SER A 120 16.87 -4.37 -3.33
CA SER A 120 17.99 -3.47 -3.63
C SER A 120 19.34 -4.17 -3.46
N ALA A 121 19.53 -4.89 -2.35
CA ALA A 121 20.76 -5.62 -2.09
C ALA A 121 21.00 -6.71 -3.15
N GLU A 122 19.97 -7.49 -3.51
CA GLU A 122 20.07 -8.53 -4.55
C GLU A 122 20.43 -7.95 -5.92
N LEU A 123 19.84 -6.83 -6.31
CA LEU A 123 20.16 -6.12 -7.55
C LEU A 123 21.60 -5.60 -7.58
N ALA A 124 22.15 -5.23 -6.43
CA ALA A 124 23.56 -4.85 -6.27
C ALA A 124 24.51 -6.06 -6.13
N GLY A 125 24.01 -7.30 -6.20
CA GLY A 125 24.79 -8.53 -6.09
C GLY A 125 24.98 -9.04 -4.64
N GLY A 126 24.32 -8.44 -3.66
CA GLY A 126 24.34 -8.83 -2.25
C GLY A 126 23.25 -9.87 -1.92
N ASN A 127 23.61 -11.15 -1.92
CA ASN A 127 22.64 -12.24 -1.74
C ASN A 127 22.20 -12.47 -0.28
N GLU A 128 22.94 -12.00 0.72
CA GLU A 128 22.67 -12.31 2.14
C GLU A 128 22.10 -11.12 2.92
N GLY A 129 22.50 -9.89 2.57
CA GLY A 129 22.12 -8.67 3.31
C GLY A 129 20.84 -7.98 2.84
N VAL A 130 20.59 -6.81 3.44
CA VAL A 130 19.57 -5.83 3.04
C VAL A 130 20.23 -4.46 2.87
N ASP A 131 19.68 -3.63 1.99
CA ASP A 131 20.15 -2.26 1.79
C ASP A 131 19.56 -1.33 2.86
N HIS A 132 20.36 -1.00 3.87
CA HIS A 132 19.95 -0.11 4.96
C HIS A 132 19.58 1.30 4.48
N LYS A 133 20.12 1.77 3.34
CA LYS A 133 19.74 3.08 2.80
C LYS A 133 18.27 3.12 2.38
N VAL A 134 17.75 2.01 1.86
CA VAL A 134 16.34 1.87 1.50
C VAL A 134 15.47 1.85 2.76
N ILE A 135 15.91 1.14 3.79
CA ILE A 135 15.21 1.12 5.08
C ILE A 135 15.11 2.54 5.65
N ASP A 136 16.22 3.26 5.71
CA ASP A 136 16.28 4.62 6.26
C ASP A 136 15.43 5.61 5.45
N ALA A 137 15.37 5.43 4.12
CA ALA A 137 14.63 6.32 3.23
C ALA A 137 13.11 6.11 3.26
N PHE A 138 12.65 4.87 3.45
CA PHE A 138 11.24 4.50 3.23
C PHE A 138 10.50 3.98 4.45
N SER A 139 11.18 3.75 5.57
CA SER A 139 10.50 3.30 6.80
C SER A 139 9.46 4.33 7.24
N PRO A 140 8.21 3.93 7.50
CA PRO A 140 7.19 4.83 8.01
C PRO A 140 7.67 5.45 9.34
N ALA A 141 7.70 6.77 9.41
CA ALA A 141 8.06 7.47 10.64
C ALA A 141 7.16 6.99 11.81
N GLY A 142 7.80 6.68 12.93
CA GLY A 142 7.14 6.28 14.19
C GLY A 142 6.15 7.33 14.68
#